data_AF-A0A7K3H315-F1
#
_entry.id   AF-A0A7K3H315-F1
#
_cell.length_a   1.000
_cell.length_b   1.000
_cell.length_c   1.000
_cell.angle_alpha   90.00
_cell.angle_beta   90.00
_cell.angle_gamma   90.00
#
_symmetry.space_group_name_H-M   'P 1'
#
loop_
_entity.id
_entity.type
_entity.pdbx_description
1 polymer ?
#
loop_
_entity_poly.entity_id
_entity_poly.type
_entity_poly.pdbx_seq_one_letter_code
_entity_poly.pdbx_strand_id
1 'polypeptide(L)'
;MAMSTATDPYELRFDTGRICLDLIATTHPVERLGSVVVLRAWIAGSGLVPPGTPLAHADAGWLTGFRELRRETARLVRARPAPRTRRYDLA
;
A
#
# COMPACT_ATOMS: atom_id res chain seq x y z
N MET A 1 -14.45 28.62 -20.42
CA MET A 1 -14.68 27.20 -20.78
C MET A 1 -13.47 26.41 -20.28
N ALA A 2 -13.49 25.93 -19.04
CA ALA A 2 -12.54 24.95 -18.53
C ALA A 2 -13.34 23.69 -18.27
N MET A 3 -13.08 22.68 -19.08
CA MET A 3 -13.75 21.39 -19.06
C MET A 3 -13.43 20.72 -17.72
N SER A 4 -14.46 20.51 -16.91
CA SER A 4 -14.39 19.58 -15.79
C SER A 4 -13.96 18.24 -16.37
N THR A 5 -12.70 17.86 -16.18
CA THR A 5 -12.26 16.48 -16.38
C THR A 5 -12.96 15.69 -15.29
N ALA A 6 -14.16 15.20 -15.61
CA ALA A 6 -14.77 14.15 -14.82
C ALA A 6 -13.75 13.01 -14.79
N THR A 7 -13.04 12.88 -13.67
CA THR A 7 -12.12 11.76 -13.44
C THR A 7 -12.91 10.49 -13.69
N ASP A 8 -12.46 9.69 -14.64
CA ASP A 8 -13.13 8.47 -15.04
C ASP A 8 -13.29 7.59 -13.78
N PRO A 9 -14.49 7.08 -13.41
CA PRO A 9 -14.71 6.30 -12.18
C PRO A 9 -13.90 5.00 -12.07
N TYR A 10 -13.00 4.75 -13.01
CA TYR A 10 -12.16 3.57 -13.15
C TYR A 10 -10.64 3.85 -13.08
N GLU A 11 -10.16 5.09 -13.09
CA GLU A 11 -8.71 5.39 -13.19
C GLU A 11 -7.88 5.05 -11.93
N LEU A 12 -8.47 5.04 -10.72
CA LEU A 12 -7.69 5.04 -9.45
C LEU A 12 -7.81 3.76 -8.60
N ARG A 13 -8.37 2.66 -9.13
CA ARG A 13 -8.69 1.48 -8.32
C ARG A 13 -7.48 0.68 -7.84
N PHE A 14 -6.34 0.83 -8.53
CA PHE A 14 -5.12 0.05 -8.27
C PHE A 14 -4.03 0.83 -7.54
N ASP A 15 -4.24 2.11 -7.20
CA ASP A 15 -3.24 2.90 -6.47
C ASP A 15 -2.91 2.27 -5.13
N THR A 16 -3.92 1.80 -4.41
CA THR A 16 -3.75 1.03 -3.18
C THR A 16 -2.93 -0.25 -3.43
N GLY A 17 -3.17 -0.94 -4.55
CA GLY A 17 -2.41 -2.14 -4.93
C GLY A 17 -0.93 -1.83 -5.15
N ARG A 18 -0.61 -0.75 -5.88
CA ARG A 18 0.76 -0.29 -6.09
C ARG A 18 1.44 0.06 -4.76
N ILE A 19 0.77 0.80 -3.88
CA ILE A 19 1.32 1.18 -2.56
C ILE A 19 1.55 -0.05 -1.68
N CYS A 20 0.64 -1.03 -1.68
CA CYS A 20 0.82 -2.28 -0.96
C CYS A 20 2.04 -3.07 -1.48
N LEU A 21 2.24 -3.14 -2.79
CA LEU A 21 3.40 -3.80 -3.39
C LEU A 21 4.70 -3.05 -3.09
N ASP A 22 4.70 -1.72 -3.16
CA ASP A 22 5.84 -0.88 -2.80
C ASP A 22 6.21 -1.03 -1.32
N LEU A 23 5.21 -1.09 -0.44
CA LEU A 23 5.41 -1.39 0.99
C LEU A 23 6.11 -2.75 1.17
N ILE A 24 5.68 -3.80 0.47
CA ILE A 24 6.33 -5.13 0.51
C ILE A 24 7.79 -5.05 0.01
N ALA A 25 8.03 -4.30 -1.07
CA ALA A 25 9.34 -4.16 -1.70
C ALA A 25 10.38 -3.49 -0.79
N THR A 26 9.97 -2.76 0.25
CA THR A 26 10.89 -2.16 1.24
C THR A 26 11.73 -3.18 2.03
N THR A 27 11.47 -4.49 1.89
CA THR A 27 12.27 -5.57 2.47
C THR A 27 13.39 -6.09 1.56
N HIS A 28 13.41 -5.70 0.28
CA HIS A 28 14.32 -6.26 -0.71
C HIS A 28 15.24 -5.18 -1.32
N PRO A 29 16.55 -5.44 -1.45
CA PRO A 29 17.29 -6.61 -0.94
C PRO A 29 17.56 -6.57 0.58
N VAL A 30 17.34 -5.42 1.21
CA VAL A 30 17.57 -5.18 2.65
C VAL A 30 16.41 -4.40 3.25
N GLU A 31 16.34 -4.33 4.59
CA GLU A 31 15.35 -3.51 5.29
C GLU A 31 15.56 -2.02 5.00
N ARG A 32 14.63 -1.40 4.27
CA ARG A 32 14.64 0.03 3.95
C ARG A 32 13.84 0.86 4.94
N LEU A 33 12.82 0.32 5.60
CA LEU A 33 12.09 1.01 6.67
C LEU A 33 12.82 0.82 8.01
N GLY A 34 14.03 1.36 8.10
CA GLY A 34 14.93 1.24 9.26
C GLY A 34 14.67 2.25 10.38
N SER A 35 14.08 3.39 10.06
CA SER A 35 13.86 4.50 11.00
C SER A 35 12.58 5.26 10.72
N VAL A 36 12.11 6.04 11.70
CA VAL A 36 10.93 6.90 11.57
C VAL A 36 11.10 7.96 10.47
N VAL A 37 12.32 8.48 10.30
CA VAL A 37 12.62 9.46 9.24
C VAL A 37 12.40 8.85 7.86
N VAL A 38 12.89 7.62 7.64
CA VAL A 38 12.69 6.93 6.36
C VAL A 38 11.23 6.55 6.15
N LEU A 39 10.52 6.15 7.21
CA LEU A 39 9.08 5.91 7.13
C LEU A 39 8.31 7.16 6.66
N ARG A 40 8.60 8.33 7.24
CA ARG A 40 7.96 9.59 6.83
C ARG A 40 8.23 9.92 5.37
N ALA A 41 9.48 9.75 4.92
CA ALA A 41 9.86 9.96 3.53
C ALA A 41 9.12 8.99 2.59
N TRP A 42 8.97 7.73 2.99
CA TRP A 42 8.22 6.73 2.23
C TRP A 42 6.73 7.08 2.14
N ILE A 43 6.07 7.44 3.24
CA ILE A 43 4.64 7.83 3.26
C ILE A 43 4.38 9.04 2.34
N ALA A 44 5.26 10.04 2.37
CA ALA A 44 5.15 11.21 1.50
C ALA A 44 5.42 10.87 0.03
N GLY A 45 6.43 10.04 -0.24
CA GLY A 45 6.80 9.62 -1.60
C GLY A 45 5.84 8.62 -2.24
N SER A 46 5.11 7.83 -1.45
CA SER A 46 4.15 6.84 -1.93
C SER A 46 2.79 7.43 -2.30
N GLY A 47 2.55 8.72 -2.01
CA GLY A 47 1.26 9.38 -2.25
C GLY A 47 0.16 8.98 -1.25
N LEU A 48 0.52 8.38 -0.11
CA LEU A 48 -0.46 8.03 0.95
C LEU A 48 -1.09 9.26 1.60
N VAL A 49 -0.41 10.40 1.54
CA VAL A 49 -0.85 11.68 2.07
C VAL A 49 -0.64 12.77 1.02
N PRO A 50 -1.43 13.86 1.05
CA PRO A 50 -1.17 15.01 0.20
C PRO A 50 0.26 15.57 0.37
N PRO A 51 0.88 16.10 -0.69
CA PRO A 51 2.19 16.74 -0.60
C PRO A 51 2.22 17.83 0.48
N GLY A 52 3.27 17.84 1.30
CA GLY A 52 3.44 18.81 2.39
C GLY A 52 2.70 18.46 3.69
N THR A 53 2.00 17.33 3.76
CA THR A 53 1.34 16.88 5.01
C THR A 53 2.38 16.67 6.13
N PRO A 54 2.28 17.38 7.27
CA PRO A 54 3.20 17.21 8.38
C PRO A 54 3.00 15.85 9.06
N LEU A 55 4.05 15.04 9.14
CA LEU A 55 4.05 13.74 9.82
C LEU A 55 4.70 13.82 11.22
N ALA A 56 4.52 14.95 11.93
CA ALA A 56 5.19 15.22 13.20
C ALA A 56 4.91 14.17 14.29
N HIS A 57 3.72 13.56 14.27
CA HIS A 57 3.26 12.54 15.22
C HIS A 57 3.75 11.12 14.89
N ALA A 58 4.40 10.89 13.75
CA ALA A 58 4.91 9.56 13.43
C ALA A 58 6.08 9.22 14.35
N ASP A 59 6.00 8.08 15.03
CA ASP A 59 6.97 7.64 16.04
C ASP A 59 7.43 6.19 15.82
N ALA A 60 8.14 5.62 16.79
CA ALA A 60 8.62 4.23 16.71
C ALA A 60 7.47 3.20 16.72
N GLY A 61 6.32 3.55 17.29
CA GLY A 61 5.12 2.72 17.25
C GLY A 61 4.58 2.59 15.83
N TRP A 62 4.57 3.70 15.08
CA TRP A 62 4.25 3.68 13.65
C TRP A 62 5.19 2.77 12.87
N LEU A 63 6.50 2.87 13.11
CA LEU A 63 7.48 2.02 12.44
C LEU A 63 7.21 0.52 12.66
N THR A 64 6.86 0.16 13.89
CA THR A 64 6.49 -1.23 14.24
C THR A 64 5.21 -1.65 13.53
N GLY A 65 4.17 -0.81 13.56
CA GLY A 65 2.89 -1.06 12.91
C GLY A 65 3.00 -1.19 11.39
N PHE A 66 3.79 -0.35 10.71
CA PHE A 66 4.02 -0.46 9.27
C PHE A 66 4.78 -1.74 8.90
N ARG A 67 5.77 -2.15 9.71
CA ARG A 67 6.46 -3.43 9.50
C ARG A 67 5.53 -4.62 9.67
N GLU A 68 4.59 -4.55 10.61
CA GLU A 68 3.56 -5.56 10.79
C GLU A 68 2.57 -5.59 9.63
N LEU A 69 1.99 -4.45 9.27
CA LEU A 69 1.11 -4.31 8.12
C LEU A 69 1.75 -4.87 6.86
N ARG A 70 3.03 -4.58 6.63
CA ARG A 70 3.80 -5.11 5.50
C ARG A 70 3.88 -6.63 5.52
N ARG A 71 4.14 -7.25 6.68
CA ARG A 71 4.19 -8.72 6.82
C ARG A 71 2.82 -9.32 6.47
N GLU A 72 1.75 -8.80 7.03
CA GLU A 72 0.40 -9.32 6.79
C GLU A 72 -0.06 -9.10 5.34
N THR A 73 0.27 -7.94 4.75
CA THR A 73 0.04 -7.68 3.32
C THR A 73 0.81 -8.66 2.44
N ALA A 74 2.08 -8.94 2.75
CA ALA A 74 2.87 -9.93 2.03
C ALA A 74 2.28 -11.33 2.12
N ARG A 75 1.77 -11.74 3.30
CA ARG A 75 1.05 -13.02 3.45
C ARG A 75 -0.19 -13.05 2.57
N LEU A 76 -1.01 -12.00 2.60
CA LEU A 76 -2.25 -11.92 1.82
C LEU A 76 -1.98 -12.00 0.31
N VAL A 77 -1.00 -11.25 -0.19
CA VAL A 77 -0.65 -11.21 -1.62
C VAL A 77 -0.06 -12.53 -2.10
N ARG A 78 0.72 -13.22 -1.26
CA ARG A 78 1.34 -14.52 -1.61
C ARG A 78 0.42 -15.71 -1.38
N ALA A 79 -0.63 -15.56 -0.59
CA ALA A 79 -1.62 -16.61 -0.39
C ALA A 79 -2.35 -16.87 -1.71
N ARG A 80 -2.15 -18.07 -2.27
CA ARG A 80 -2.95 -18.51 -3.43
C ARG A 80 -4.36 -18.82 -2.93
N PRO A 81 -5.42 -18.20 -3.48
CA PRO A 81 -6.77 -18.62 -3.17
C PRO A 81 -6.93 -20.09 -3.54
N ALA A 82 -7.52 -20.90 -2.65
CA ALA A 82 -7.94 -22.25 -3.02
C ALA A 82 -8.85 -22.16 -4.26
N PRO A 83 -8.78 -23.13 -5.19
CA PRO A 83 -9.72 -23.18 -6.30
C PRO A 83 -11.13 -23.10 -5.74
N ARG A 84 -11.87 -22.04 -6.08
CA ARG A 84 -13.30 -22.02 -5.78
C ARG A 84 -13.91 -23.05 -6.72
N THR A 85 -14.37 -24.17 -6.19
CA THR A 85 -15.28 -25.06 -6.94
C THR A 85 -16.45 -24.16 -7.37
N ARG A 86 -16.52 -23.82 -8.66
CA ARG A 86 -17.55 -22.91 -9.14
C ARG A 86 -18.87 -23.65 -8.96
N ARG A 87 -19.76 -23.11 -8.12
CA ARG A 87 -21.15 -23.60 -7.99
C ARG A 87 -21.93 -23.57 -9.32
N TYR A 88 -21.38 -22.91 -10.35
CA TYR A 88 -21.91 -22.89 -11.71
C TYR A 88 -21.62 -24.17 -12.51
N ASP A 89 -20.75 -25.06 -12.02
CA ASP A 89 -20.47 -26.36 -12.68
C ASP A 89 -21.48 -27.46 -12.26
N LEU A 90 -22.56 -27.11 -11.56
CA LEU A 90 -23.60 -28.01 -11.07
C LEU A 90 -24.98 -27.80 -11.73
N ALA A 91 -25.03 -27.11 -12.87
CA ALA A 91 -26.26 -26.89 -13.64
C ALA A 91 -26.23 -27.67 -14.96
#